data_AF-A0AAV0TIG9-F1
#
_entry.id   AF-A0AAV0TIG9-F1
#
_cell.length_a   1.000
_cell.length_b   1.000
_cell.length_c   1.000
_cell.angle_alpha   90.00
_cell.angle_beta   90.00
_cell.angle_gamma   90.00
#
_symmetry.space_group_name_H-M   'P 1'
#
loop_
_entity.id
_entity.type
_entity.pdbx_description
1 polymer ?
#
loop_
_entity_poly.entity_id
_entity_poly.type
_entity_poly.pdbx_seq_one_letter_code
_entity_poly.pdbx_strand_id
1 'polypeptide(L)'
;MRIHGLLFLVFFVVNGVLTHVAALDPSDARRPETSAPTAGESSKIDDAAVYTRALKDRSKEARGPLLDRIFGPLSRGIEKLLRFIRLFRSRRPQKQPVKPTEAHGRPLVKPNADHTPDDEITKLLKLGTSPEKALETLHSRKDGIFKWFEYLANYRVNYYKDFPMNKAAQLLKYPIVKDEAALAETFARMMNRPALKRYAEPVQPLRFQNMLVANERLLLRDFQRIFLPSGGSIAALPKGDPVHRAYKAFTLEFADVRGPFKRKDLQSLYSKNDDAKAAILLAKIEQGHLQNLGKNKKSCKG
;
A
#
# COMPACT_ATOMS: atom_id res chain seq x y z
N MET A 1 0.32 13.64 21.90
CA MET A 1 1.00 13.05 20.71
C MET A 1 0.55 11.61 20.56
N ARG A 2 0.09 11.21 19.37
CA ARG A 2 -0.54 9.90 19.13
C ARG A 2 0.51 8.79 19.14
N ILE A 3 0.25 7.72 19.88
CA ILE A 3 1.11 6.51 20.05
C ILE A 3 1.62 5.95 18.70
N HIS A 4 0.87 6.16 17.63
CA HIS A 4 1.22 5.70 16.28
C HIS A 4 2.45 6.42 15.71
N GLY A 5 2.67 7.69 16.05
CA GLY A 5 3.87 8.43 15.62
C GLY A 5 5.14 7.92 16.30
N LEU A 6 5.03 7.51 17.57
CA LEU A 6 6.16 6.93 18.31
C LEU A 6 6.54 5.55 17.77
N LEU A 7 5.54 4.70 17.47
CA LEU A 7 5.78 3.37 16.89
C LEU A 7 6.40 3.46 15.49
N PHE A 8 5.98 4.42 14.67
CA PHE A 8 6.58 4.66 13.37
C PHE A 8 8.05 5.10 13.49
N LEU A 9 8.36 6.00 14.42
CA LEU A 9 9.74 6.45 14.68
C LEU A 9 10.63 5.28 15.13
N VAL A 10 10.15 4.45 16.06
CA VAL A 10 10.90 3.28 16.55
C VAL A 10 11.16 2.29 15.42
N PHE A 11 10.17 2.00 14.57
CA PHE A 11 10.35 1.10 13.44
C PHE A 11 11.36 1.63 12.42
N PHE A 12 11.35 2.95 12.16
CA PHE A 12 12.26 3.58 11.21
C PHE A 12 13.71 3.59 11.73
N VAL A 13 13.92 3.86 13.02
CA VAL A 13 15.24 3.85 13.65
C VAL A 13 15.81 2.43 13.71
N VAL A 14 15.00 1.44 14.11
CA VAL A 14 15.47 0.04 14.19
C VAL A 14 15.84 -0.50 12.81
N ASN A 15 15.01 -0.25 11.79
CA ASN A 15 15.37 -0.64 10.42
C ASN A 15 16.61 0.09 9.92
N GLY A 16 16.69 1.42 10.07
CA GLY A 16 17.85 2.18 9.62
C GLY A 16 19.17 1.71 10.24
N VAL A 17 19.15 1.37 11.53
CA VAL A 17 20.33 0.83 12.23
C VAL A 17 20.67 -0.58 11.73
N LEU A 18 19.69 -1.47 11.53
CA LEU A 18 19.93 -2.82 11.01
C LEU A 18 20.54 -2.79 9.60
N THR A 19 20.06 -1.91 8.72
CA THR A 19 20.61 -1.77 7.37
C THR A 19 22.04 -1.24 7.37
N HIS A 20 22.36 -0.30 8.27
CA HIS A 20 23.71 0.24 8.39
C HIS A 20 24.69 -0.75 9.03
N VAL A 21 24.24 -1.58 9.98
CA VAL A 21 25.08 -2.63 10.58
C VAL A 21 25.35 -3.75 9.55
N ALA A 22 24.38 -4.12 8.72
CA ALA A 22 24.59 -5.08 7.64
C ALA A 22 25.57 -4.58 6.57
N ALA A 23 25.68 -3.26 6.37
CA ALA A 23 26.64 -2.65 5.45
C ALA A 23 28.08 -2.57 6.01
N LEU A 24 28.27 -2.83 7.32
CA LEU A 24 29.56 -2.73 8.01
C LEU A 24 30.20 -4.09 8.29
N ASP A 25 29.68 -5.19 7.74
CA ASP A 25 30.27 -6.53 7.84
C ASP A 25 30.99 -6.90 6.53
N PRO A 26 32.29 -6.59 6.38
CA PRO A 26 33.08 -6.99 5.22
C PRO A 26 33.59 -8.42 5.45
N SER A 27 32.70 -9.40 5.36
CA SER A 27 33.05 -10.82 5.48
C SER A 27 32.66 -11.56 4.20
N ASP A 28 33.37 -11.29 3.10
CA ASP A 28 33.42 -12.23 1.97
C ASP A 28 34.71 -12.07 1.15
N ALA A 29 35.78 -12.67 1.67
CA ALA A 29 36.94 -13.08 0.91
C ALA A 29 37.30 -14.51 1.32
N ARG A 30 36.56 -15.50 0.77
CA ARG A 30 37.03 -16.87 0.48
C ARG A 30 35.90 -17.70 -0.13
N ARG A 31 36.01 -17.96 -1.43
CA ARG A 31 35.35 -19.11 -2.07
C ARG A 31 35.88 -20.41 -1.45
N PRO A 32 35.05 -21.46 -1.42
CA PRO A 32 35.52 -22.75 -1.89
C PRO A 32 34.62 -23.34 -2.97
N GLU A 33 35.28 -24.04 -3.90
CA GLU A 33 34.70 -24.88 -4.94
C GLU A 33 34.10 -26.18 -4.39
N THR A 34 33.41 -26.90 -5.27
CA THR A 34 32.93 -28.31 -5.20
C THR A 34 31.75 -28.57 -4.24
N SER A 35 30.74 -29.40 -4.54
CA SER A 35 30.41 -30.30 -5.65
C SER A 35 28.92 -30.70 -5.52
N ALA A 36 28.29 -31.20 -6.60
CA ALA A 36 26.89 -31.66 -6.60
C ALA A 36 26.69 -32.97 -5.81
N PRO A 37 25.49 -33.19 -5.23
CA PRO A 37 24.92 -34.54 -5.28
C PRO A 37 23.42 -34.62 -5.62
N THR A 38 23.08 -35.84 -6.00
CA THR A 38 21.90 -36.42 -6.63
C THR A 38 20.63 -36.45 -5.78
N ALA A 39 19.48 -36.61 -6.44
CA ALA A 39 18.14 -36.71 -5.90
C ALA A 39 17.86 -38.01 -5.09
N GLY A 40 17.03 -37.90 -4.04
CA GLY A 40 16.39 -39.03 -3.37
C GLY A 40 15.74 -38.70 -2.02
N GLU A 41 14.40 -38.72 -2.00
CA GLU A 41 13.46 -38.97 -0.89
C GLU A 41 13.22 -37.98 0.28
N SER A 42 12.00 -37.42 0.24
CA SER A 42 11.01 -37.17 1.30
C SER A 42 11.32 -37.67 2.73
N SER A 43 11.31 -36.76 3.72
CA SER A 43 10.40 -36.86 4.88
C SER A 43 10.26 -35.53 5.65
N LYS A 44 9.15 -35.42 6.40
CA LYS A 44 8.62 -34.30 7.18
C LYS A 44 9.43 -33.97 8.47
N ILE A 45 9.25 -32.73 8.95
CA ILE A 45 9.27 -32.22 10.36
C ILE A 45 10.46 -31.31 10.79
N ASP A 46 10.07 -30.08 11.18
CA ASP A 46 10.63 -29.11 12.15
C ASP A 46 12.11 -28.65 12.13
N ASP A 47 12.40 -27.55 11.43
CA ASP A 47 13.73 -26.89 11.46
C ASP A 47 13.77 -25.38 11.76
N ALA A 48 12.68 -24.78 12.26
CA ALA A 48 12.70 -23.37 12.68
C ALA A 48 13.38 -23.14 14.07
N ALA A 49 13.45 -24.19 14.90
CA ALA A 49 14.00 -24.10 16.26
C ALA A 49 15.53 -24.31 16.33
N VAL A 50 16.11 -25.02 15.35
CA VAL A 50 17.57 -25.27 15.31
C VAL A 50 18.31 -24.03 14.80
N TYR A 51 17.75 -23.30 13.83
CA TYR A 51 18.33 -22.06 13.32
C TYR A 51 18.38 -20.92 14.34
N THR A 52 17.40 -20.84 15.25
CA THR A 52 17.34 -19.79 16.29
C THR A 52 18.28 -20.05 17.47
N ARG A 53 18.64 -21.31 17.77
CA ARG A 53 19.70 -21.63 18.75
C ARG A 53 21.09 -21.33 18.22
N ALA A 54 21.39 -21.69 16.97
CA ALA A 54 22.69 -21.41 16.35
C ALA A 54 23.01 -19.90 16.27
N LEU A 55 21.99 -19.06 16.05
CA LEU A 55 22.13 -17.60 16.08
C LEU A 55 22.29 -17.02 17.51
N LYS A 56 21.77 -17.71 18.53
CA LYS A 56 21.86 -17.24 19.92
C LYS A 56 23.25 -17.49 20.50
N ASP A 57 23.85 -18.63 20.18
CA ASP A 57 25.18 -19.00 20.67
C ASP A 57 26.32 -18.30 19.92
N ARG A 58 26.16 -17.99 18.61
CA ARG A 58 27.13 -17.14 17.88
C ARG A 58 27.04 -15.64 18.20
N SER A 59 25.97 -15.17 18.85
CA SER A 59 25.80 -13.73 19.13
C SER A 59 26.59 -13.20 20.32
N LYS A 60 27.24 -14.07 21.11
CA LYS A 60 28.02 -13.67 22.28
C LYS A 60 29.50 -13.41 21.98
N GLU A 61 30.07 -13.97 20.92
CA GLU A 61 31.52 -13.89 20.66
C GLU A 61 31.92 -12.84 19.62
N ALA A 62 30.98 -12.29 18.84
CA ALA A 62 31.28 -11.33 17.76
C ALA A 62 30.71 -9.93 17.96
N ARG A 63 30.24 -9.58 19.17
CA ARG A 63 29.79 -8.21 19.47
C ARG A 63 30.95 -7.41 20.02
N GLY A 64 31.64 -6.67 19.15
CA GLY A 64 32.66 -5.72 19.58
C GLY A 64 32.10 -4.69 20.58
N PRO A 65 32.94 -4.13 21.46
CA PRO A 65 32.54 -3.22 22.55
C PRO A 65 31.81 -1.94 22.08
N LEU A 66 31.90 -1.62 20.79
CA LEU A 66 31.18 -0.51 20.16
C LEU A 66 29.67 -0.76 20.07
N LEU A 67 29.26 -2.00 19.74
CA LEU A 67 27.84 -2.36 19.60
C LEU A 67 27.16 -2.41 20.98
N ASP A 68 27.85 -2.93 22.00
CA ASP A 68 27.30 -2.94 23.36
C ASP A 68 27.12 -1.54 23.96
N ARG A 69 27.96 -0.56 23.59
CA ARG A 69 27.77 0.85 23.95
C ARG A 69 26.53 1.47 23.31
N ILE A 70 26.11 1.02 22.13
CA ILE A 70 24.96 1.59 21.40
C ILE A 70 23.67 0.83 21.74
N PHE A 71 23.71 -0.50 21.76
CA PHE A 71 22.52 -1.34 22.00
C PHE A 71 22.15 -1.45 23.49
N GLY A 72 23.11 -1.31 24.41
CA GLY A 72 22.86 -1.37 25.85
C GLY A 72 21.93 -0.27 26.39
N PRO A 73 22.10 1.01 25.99
CA PRO A 73 21.16 2.08 26.36
C PRO A 73 19.81 1.94 25.63
N LEU A 74 19.82 1.50 24.36
CA LEU A 74 18.62 1.36 23.54
C LEU A 74 17.68 0.26 24.08
N SER A 75 18.23 -0.90 24.47
CA SER A 75 17.46 -2.01 25.04
C SER A 75 16.82 -1.63 26.38
N ARG A 76 17.55 -0.90 27.23
CA ARG A 76 17.03 -0.35 28.49
C ARG A 76 15.91 0.68 28.25
N GLY A 77 16.00 1.48 27.19
CA GLY A 77 14.94 2.41 26.77
C GLY A 77 13.66 1.67 26.34
N ILE A 78 13.81 0.63 25.52
CA ILE A 78 12.69 -0.20 25.05
C ILE A 78 12.02 -0.93 26.22
N GLU A 79 12.77 -1.50 27.16
CA GLU A 79 12.20 -2.14 28.35
C GLU A 79 11.41 -1.17 29.23
N LYS A 80 11.91 0.05 29.45
CA LYS A 80 11.18 1.08 30.21
C LYS A 80 9.87 1.45 29.51
N LEU A 81 9.90 1.60 28.18
CA LEU A 81 8.71 1.89 27.38
C LEU A 81 7.68 0.75 27.44
N LEU A 82 8.12 -0.51 27.35
CA LEU A 82 7.25 -1.68 27.46
C LEU A 82 6.63 -1.81 28.86
N ARG A 83 7.39 -1.51 29.93
CA ARG A 83 6.86 -1.43 31.31
C ARG A 83 5.81 -0.33 31.44
N PHE A 84 6.04 0.83 30.86
CA PHE A 84 5.09 1.94 30.85
C PHE A 84 3.79 1.55 30.11
N ILE A 85 3.88 0.92 28.93
CA ILE A 85 2.70 0.45 28.20
C ILE A 85 1.90 -0.60 28.99
N ARG A 86 2.57 -1.49 29.75
CA ARG A 86 1.89 -2.45 30.64
C ARG A 86 1.10 -1.77 31.76
N LEU A 87 1.67 -0.73 32.37
CA LEU A 87 1.00 0.04 33.43
C LEU A 87 -0.27 0.75 32.92
N PHE A 88 -0.28 1.24 31.68
CA PHE A 88 -1.46 1.88 31.09
C PHE A 88 -2.52 0.90 30.56
N ARG A 89 -2.15 -0.36 30.31
CA ARG A 89 -3.12 -1.39 29.86
C ARG A 89 -3.94 -1.99 31.02
N SER A 90 -3.54 -1.76 32.27
CA SER A 90 -4.19 -2.31 33.47
C SER A 90 -5.28 -1.43 34.08
N ARG A 91 -5.57 -0.24 33.52
CA ARG A 91 -6.69 0.62 33.93
C ARG A 91 -7.79 0.66 32.87
N ARG A 92 -8.34 -0.50 32.51
CA ARG A 92 -9.67 -0.54 31.87
C ARG A 92 -10.71 -0.39 32.99
N PRO A 93 -11.65 0.57 32.92
CA PRO A 93 -12.75 0.61 33.85
C PRO A 93 -13.56 -0.68 33.72
N GLN A 94 -13.73 -1.37 34.84
CA GLN A 94 -14.58 -2.54 34.98
C GLN A 94 -16.01 -2.09 34.65
N LYS A 95 -16.55 -2.54 33.51
CA LYS A 95 -17.96 -2.29 33.19
C LYS A 95 -18.81 -3.04 34.22
N GLN A 96 -19.65 -2.29 34.94
CA GLN A 96 -20.67 -2.86 35.82
C GLN A 96 -21.60 -3.80 35.01
N PRO A 97 -22.14 -4.86 35.64
CA PRO A 97 -23.11 -5.74 35.01
C PRO A 97 -24.42 -4.99 34.81
N VAL A 98 -24.76 -4.70 33.56
CA VAL A 98 -26.06 -4.12 33.20
C VAL A 98 -27.09 -5.25 33.20
N LYS A 99 -28.15 -5.07 33.99
CA LYS A 99 -29.37 -5.88 34.04
C LYS A 99 -29.90 -6.17 32.62
N PRO A 100 -30.44 -7.36 32.33
CA PRO A 100 -31.02 -7.65 31.01
C PRO A 100 -32.30 -6.82 30.83
N THR A 101 -32.20 -5.73 30.09
CA THR A 101 -33.37 -5.02 29.55
C THR A 101 -33.84 -5.79 28.32
N GLU A 102 -35.12 -6.14 28.35
CA GLU A 102 -35.84 -6.85 27.30
C GLU A 102 -35.51 -6.32 25.91
N ALA A 103 -35.28 -7.27 25.00
CA ALA A 103 -34.99 -7.03 23.60
C ALA A 103 -36.21 -6.41 22.91
N HIS A 104 -36.32 -5.08 22.95
CA HIS A 104 -37.08 -4.36 21.95
C HIS A 104 -36.23 -4.27 20.67
N GLY A 105 -36.80 -4.86 19.61
CA GLY A 105 -36.18 -5.00 18.31
C GLY A 105 -35.56 -3.68 17.86
N ARG A 106 -34.23 -3.69 17.70
CA ARG A 106 -33.59 -2.68 16.87
C ARG A 106 -34.16 -2.84 15.47
N PRO A 107 -34.67 -1.78 14.84
CA PRO A 107 -35.09 -1.88 13.45
C PRO A 107 -33.88 -2.33 12.66
N LEU A 108 -34.04 -3.41 11.88
CA LEU A 108 -33.17 -3.68 10.75
C LEU A 108 -33.03 -2.35 10.02
N VAL A 109 -31.81 -1.84 9.89
CA VAL A 109 -31.49 -0.80 8.93
C VAL A 109 -31.94 -1.37 7.59
N LYS A 110 -33.10 -0.91 7.10
CA LYS A 110 -33.58 -1.27 5.78
C LYS A 110 -32.45 -0.90 4.82
N PRO A 111 -31.97 -1.83 3.97
CA PRO A 111 -31.07 -1.44 2.90
C PRO A 111 -31.77 -0.32 2.12
N ASN A 112 -31.05 0.78 1.85
CA ASN A 112 -31.55 1.86 1.02
C ASN A 112 -32.17 1.24 -0.25
N ALA A 113 -33.46 1.51 -0.47
CA ALA A 113 -34.33 0.78 -1.39
C ALA A 113 -34.04 1.03 -2.89
N ASP A 114 -32.92 1.65 -3.25
CA ASP A 114 -32.61 2.03 -4.63
C ASP A 114 -31.63 1.08 -5.35
N HIS A 115 -31.09 0.06 -4.69
CA HIS A 115 -30.24 -0.94 -5.34
C HIS A 115 -30.75 -2.34 -5.02
N THR A 116 -31.58 -2.90 -5.90
CA THR A 116 -31.68 -4.36 -6.01
C THR A 116 -30.28 -4.88 -6.36
N PRO A 117 -29.65 -5.69 -5.50
CA PRO A 117 -28.35 -6.24 -5.82
C PRO A 117 -28.49 -7.11 -7.06
N ASP A 118 -27.66 -6.81 -8.07
CA ASP A 118 -27.49 -7.62 -9.27
C ASP A 118 -27.50 -9.11 -8.89
N ASP A 119 -28.29 -9.92 -9.59
CA ASP A 119 -28.48 -11.35 -9.30
C ASP A 119 -27.14 -12.08 -9.12
N GLU A 120 -26.13 -11.63 -9.84
CA GLU A 120 -24.78 -12.17 -9.74
C GLU A 120 -24.04 -11.77 -8.46
N ILE A 121 -24.11 -10.51 -8.02
CA ILE A 121 -23.51 -10.09 -6.75
C ILE A 121 -24.15 -10.89 -5.62
N THR A 122 -25.47 -11.02 -5.66
CA THR A 122 -26.25 -11.83 -4.71
C THR A 122 -25.79 -13.29 -4.73
N LYS A 123 -25.58 -13.89 -5.91
CA LYS A 123 -25.07 -15.26 -6.06
C LYS A 123 -23.66 -15.42 -5.49
N LEU A 124 -22.73 -14.53 -5.83
CA LEU A 124 -21.35 -14.57 -5.34
C LEU A 124 -21.27 -14.43 -3.82
N LEU A 125 -22.15 -13.59 -3.24
CA LEU A 125 -22.28 -13.45 -1.79
C LEU A 125 -22.85 -14.72 -1.17
N LYS A 126 -23.94 -15.30 -1.69
CA LYS A 126 -24.49 -16.57 -1.17
C LYS A 126 -23.48 -17.71 -1.17
N LEU A 127 -22.60 -17.75 -2.17
CA LEU A 127 -21.54 -18.76 -2.29
C LEU A 127 -20.33 -18.49 -1.37
N GLY A 128 -20.29 -17.37 -0.62
CA GLY A 128 -19.16 -17.02 0.22
C GLY A 128 -17.87 -16.79 -0.55
N THR A 129 -17.97 -16.34 -1.80
CA THR A 129 -16.81 -16.13 -2.68
C THR A 129 -15.84 -15.13 -2.02
N SER A 130 -14.52 -15.32 -2.17
CA SER A 130 -13.58 -14.32 -1.71
C SER A 130 -13.59 -13.09 -2.62
N PRO A 131 -13.29 -11.88 -2.11
CA PRO A 131 -13.14 -10.69 -2.95
C PRO A 131 -12.21 -10.85 -4.14
N GLU A 132 -11.11 -11.60 -3.99
CA GLU A 132 -10.16 -11.90 -5.06
C GLU A 132 -10.82 -12.72 -6.18
N LYS A 133 -11.49 -13.81 -5.81
CA LYS A 133 -12.15 -14.69 -6.77
C LYS A 133 -13.36 -14.01 -7.44
N ALA A 134 -14.04 -13.13 -6.70
CA ALA A 134 -15.09 -12.28 -7.26
C ALA A 134 -14.52 -11.32 -8.33
N LEU A 135 -13.34 -10.74 -8.13
CA LEU A 135 -12.68 -9.92 -9.15
C LEU A 135 -12.39 -10.74 -10.41
N GLU A 136 -11.82 -11.93 -10.25
CA GLU A 136 -11.54 -12.84 -11.37
C GLU A 136 -12.81 -13.15 -12.19
N THR A 137 -13.94 -13.29 -11.51
CA THR A 137 -15.23 -13.58 -12.16
C THR A 137 -15.84 -12.36 -12.85
N LEU A 138 -15.69 -11.17 -12.26
CA LEU A 138 -16.38 -9.96 -12.69
C LEU A 138 -15.57 -9.10 -13.68
N HIS A 139 -14.23 -9.07 -13.59
CA HIS A 139 -13.40 -8.07 -14.29
C HIS A 139 -13.50 -8.12 -15.82
N SER A 140 -13.76 -9.29 -16.41
CA SER A 140 -13.87 -9.46 -17.86
C SER A 140 -15.17 -8.92 -18.44
N ARG A 141 -16.13 -8.55 -17.58
CA ARG A 141 -17.44 -8.05 -17.99
C ARG A 141 -17.43 -6.55 -18.21
N LYS A 142 -18.42 -6.07 -18.96
CA LYS A 142 -18.75 -4.65 -19.01
C LYS A 142 -19.05 -4.16 -17.58
N ASP A 143 -18.39 -3.09 -17.18
CA ASP A 143 -18.46 -2.53 -15.82
C ASP A 143 -18.03 -3.51 -14.70
N GLY A 144 -17.25 -4.54 -15.04
CA GLY A 144 -16.82 -5.59 -14.11
C GLY A 144 -16.14 -5.08 -12.85
N ILE A 145 -15.25 -4.10 -13.00
CA ILE A 145 -14.58 -3.45 -11.86
C ILE A 145 -15.58 -2.69 -10.98
N PHE A 146 -16.55 -2.01 -11.58
CA PHE A 146 -17.59 -1.30 -10.84
C PHE A 146 -18.43 -2.29 -10.01
N LYS A 147 -18.90 -3.37 -10.64
CA LYS A 147 -19.65 -4.44 -9.95
C LYS A 147 -18.83 -5.11 -8.85
N TRP A 148 -17.52 -5.25 -9.06
CA TRP A 148 -16.64 -5.78 -8.02
C TRP A 148 -16.56 -4.86 -6.80
N PHE A 149 -16.54 -3.53 -6.97
CA PHE A 149 -16.61 -2.62 -5.82
C PHE A 149 -17.99 -2.64 -5.13
N GLU A 150 -19.09 -2.81 -5.88
CA GLU A 150 -20.40 -3.06 -5.29
C GLU A 150 -20.41 -4.37 -4.48
N TYR A 151 -19.75 -5.41 -5.00
CA TYR A 151 -19.54 -6.65 -4.28
C TYR A 151 -18.76 -6.42 -2.98
N LEU A 152 -17.65 -5.67 -2.99
CA LEU A 152 -16.88 -5.33 -1.78
C LEU A 152 -17.73 -4.60 -0.73
N ALA A 153 -18.58 -3.68 -1.16
CA ALA A 153 -19.48 -2.94 -0.28
C ALA A 153 -20.45 -3.88 0.43
N ASN A 154 -21.02 -4.84 -0.30
CA ASN A 154 -21.94 -5.84 0.24
C ASN A 154 -21.23 -6.94 1.04
N TYR A 155 -20.03 -7.34 0.66
CA TYR A 155 -19.23 -8.35 1.35
C TYR A 155 -18.96 -7.94 2.80
N ARG A 156 -18.62 -6.66 3.02
CA ARG A 156 -18.47 -6.10 4.37
C ARG A 156 -19.75 -6.23 5.18
N VAL A 157 -20.91 -5.94 4.60
CA VAL A 157 -22.21 -5.96 5.29
C VAL A 157 -22.58 -7.39 5.67
N ASN A 158 -22.37 -8.36 4.77
CA ASN A 158 -22.77 -9.75 4.97
C ASN A 158 -21.82 -10.54 5.88
N TYR A 159 -20.51 -10.26 5.80
CA TYR A 159 -19.48 -11.04 6.51
C TYR A 159 -18.81 -10.27 7.64
N TYR A 160 -19.22 -9.03 7.91
CA TYR A 160 -18.60 -8.12 8.89
C TYR A 160 -17.07 -8.00 8.72
N LYS A 161 -16.59 -8.17 7.50
CA LYS A 161 -15.17 -8.24 7.16
C LYS A 161 -14.84 -7.17 6.13
N ASP A 162 -14.05 -6.18 6.54
CA ASP A 162 -13.53 -5.18 5.63
C ASP A 162 -12.43 -5.77 4.74
N PHE A 163 -12.51 -5.44 3.45
CA PHE A 163 -11.45 -5.75 2.50
C PHE A 163 -10.39 -4.64 2.53
N PRO A 164 -9.08 -4.93 2.64
CA PRO A 164 -8.06 -3.89 2.70
C PRO A 164 -7.92 -3.11 1.37
N MET A 165 -7.93 -1.77 1.44
CA MET A 165 -7.88 -0.92 0.24
C MET A 165 -6.55 -0.98 -0.49
N ASN A 166 -5.45 -1.16 0.24
CA ASN A 166 -4.13 -1.43 -0.35
C ASN A 166 -4.15 -2.74 -1.16
N LYS A 167 -4.83 -3.78 -0.66
CA LYS A 167 -5.01 -5.05 -1.39
C LYS A 167 -5.89 -4.84 -2.62
N ALA A 168 -6.96 -4.06 -2.53
CA ALA A 168 -7.77 -3.70 -3.70
C ALA A 168 -6.95 -2.99 -4.78
N ALA A 169 -6.13 -2.00 -4.39
CA ALA A 169 -5.23 -1.29 -5.30
C ALA A 169 -4.15 -2.21 -5.92
N GLN A 170 -3.74 -3.28 -5.21
CA GLN A 170 -2.80 -4.27 -5.74
C GLN A 170 -3.45 -5.24 -6.73
N LEU A 171 -4.72 -5.58 -6.53
CA LEU A 171 -5.45 -6.48 -7.42
C LEU A 171 -5.84 -5.80 -8.73
N LEU A 172 -6.03 -4.48 -8.74
CA LEU A 172 -6.28 -3.70 -9.96
C LEU A 172 -5.01 -3.43 -10.79
N LYS A 173 -4.02 -4.32 -10.76
CA LYS A 173 -2.80 -4.22 -11.57
C LYS A 173 -2.98 -4.83 -12.96
N TYR A 174 -2.05 -4.50 -13.87
CA TYR A 174 -1.94 -5.17 -15.16
C TYR A 174 -1.73 -6.70 -14.95
N PRO A 175 -2.40 -7.59 -15.70
CA PRO A 175 -3.19 -7.34 -16.92
C PRO A 175 -4.70 -7.14 -16.71
N ILE A 176 -5.19 -7.15 -15.46
CA ILE A 176 -6.64 -7.05 -15.16
C ILE A 176 -7.22 -5.73 -15.67
N VAL A 177 -6.44 -4.66 -15.59
CA VAL A 177 -6.78 -3.36 -16.16
C VAL A 177 -5.86 -3.10 -17.35
N LYS A 178 -6.43 -3.07 -18.56
CA LYS A 178 -5.71 -2.76 -19.80
C LYS A 178 -5.89 -1.31 -20.25
N ASP A 179 -6.93 -0.65 -19.76
CA ASP A 179 -7.32 0.71 -20.14
C ASP A 179 -7.48 1.58 -18.88
N GLU A 180 -6.51 2.47 -18.64
CA GLU A 180 -6.56 3.39 -17.50
C GLU A 180 -7.63 4.47 -17.68
N ALA A 181 -7.94 4.89 -18.91
CA ALA A 181 -8.97 5.89 -19.17
C ALA A 181 -10.34 5.36 -18.75
N ALA A 182 -10.68 4.14 -19.19
CA ALA A 182 -11.91 3.47 -18.77
C ALA A 182 -11.97 3.23 -17.25
N LEU A 183 -10.82 2.95 -16.63
CA LEU A 183 -10.74 2.80 -15.18
C LEU A 183 -10.94 4.14 -14.44
N ALA A 184 -10.38 5.24 -14.95
CA ALA A 184 -10.59 6.57 -14.40
C ALA A 184 -12.06 7.00 -14.47
N GLU A 185 -12.73 6.74 -15.60
CA GLU A 185 -14.18 6.94 -15.73
C GLU A 185 -14.96 6.09 -14.71
N THR A 186 -14.54 4.84 -14.52
CA THR A 186 -15.15 3.95 -13.53
C THR A 186 -14.98 4.47 -12.10
N PHE A 187 -13.78 4.95 -11.73
CA PHE A 187 -13.56 5.61 -10.44
C PHE A 187 -14.40 6.88 -10.30
N ALA A 188 -14.49 7.72 -11.33
CA ALA A 188 -15.32 8.92 -11.28
C ALA A 188 -16.80 8.59 -11.06
N ARG A 189 -17.33 7.56 -11.73
CA ARG A 189 -18.69 7.06 -11.51
C ARG A 189 -18.89 6.58 -10.06
N MET A 190 -17.93 5.82 -9.52
CA MET A 190 -18.01 5.34 -8.14
C MET A 190 -17.94 6.45 -7.09
N MET A 191 -17.14 7.49 -7.33
CA MET A 191 -17.03 8.64 -6.42
C MET A 191 -18.34 9.43 -6.30
N ASN A 192 -19.21 9.37 -7.32
CA ASN A 192 -20.54 9.97 -7.29
C ASN A 192 -21.58 9.13 -6.52
N ARG A 193 -21.26 7.88 -6.14
CA ARG A 193 -22.12 7.03 -5.32
C ARG A 193 -21.60 6.99 -3.88
N PRO A 194 -22.33 7.52 -2.87
CA PRO A 194 -21.86 7.57 -1.49
C PRO A 194 -21.38 6.22 -0.92
N ALA A 195 -22.06 5.12 -1.27
CA ALA A 195 -21.70 3.77 -0.83
C ALA A 195 -20.36 3.27 -1.39
N LEU A 196 -19.98 3.72 -2.60
CA LEU A 196 -18.77 3.29 -3.31
C LEU A 196 -17.62 4.30 -3.16
N LYS A 197 -17.94 5.57 -2.91
CA LYS A 197 -16.94 6.64 -2.75
C LYS A 197 -15.86 6.28 -1.73
N ARG A 198 -16.25 5.71 -0.57
CA ARG A 198 -15.32 5.28 0.48
C ARG A 198 -14.28 4.25 0.04
N TYR A 199 -14.56 3.52 -1.04
CA TYR A 199 -13.66 2.53 -1.62
C TYR A 199 -12.87 3.13 -2.79
N ALA A 200 -13.55 3.86 -3.68
CA ALA A 200 -12.95 4.46 -4.87
C ALA A 200 -11.88 5.52 -4.54
N GLU A 201 -12.19 6.42 -3.61
CA GLU A 201 -11.36 7.57 -3.23
C GLU A 201 -9.97 7.17 -2.70
N PRO A 202 -9.80 6.19 -1.79
CA PRO A 202 -8.48 5.76 -1.37
C PRO A 202 -7.80 4.81 -2.36
N VAL A 203 -8.53 4.03 -3.16
CA VAL A 203 -7.91 3.01 -4.02
C VAL A 203 -7.20 3.61 -5.23
N GLN A 204 -7.76 4.65 -5.86
CA GLN A 204 -7.14 5.29 -7.03
C GLN A 204 -5.71 5.84 -6.74
N PRO A 205 -5.45 6.65 -5.70
CA PRO A 205 -4.11 7.13 -5.40
C PRO A 205 -3.16 5.99 -4.98
N LEU A 206 -3.62 5.02 -4.18
CA LEU A 206 -2.82 3.83 -3.83
C LEU A 206 -2.41 3.03 -5.06
N ARG A 207 -3.29 2.94 -6.06
CA ARG A 207 -2.98 2.30 -7.34
C ARG A 207 -1.87 3.04 -8.07
N PHE A 208 -1.91 4.37 -8.15
CA PHE A 208 -0.86 5.17 -8.77
C PHE A 208 0.48 5.05 -8.04
N GLN A 209 0.48 5.07 -6.71
CA GLN A 209 1.68 4.81 -5.91
C GLN A 209 2.26 3.43 -6.23
N ASN A 210 1.42 2.39 -6.29
CA ASN A 210 1.86 1.04 -6.65
C ASN A 210 2.50 0.99 -8.05
N MET A 211 1.97 1.74 -9.03
CA MET A 211 2.55 1.82 -10.38
C MET A 211 3.92 2.50 -10.37
N LEU A 212 4.03 3.61 -9.64
CA LEU A 212 5.29 4.37 -9.53
C LEU A 212 6.36 3.57 -8.81
N VAL A 213 6.01 2.86 -7.73
CA VAL A 213 6.95 2.01 -6.99
C VAL A 213 7.35 0.80 -7.83
N ALA A 214 6.42 0.16 -8.52
CA ALA A 214 6.70 -1.02 -9.34
C ALA A 214 7.51 -0.69 -10.62
N ASN A 215 7.37 0.51 -11.15
CA ASN A 215 8.11 0.95 -12.34
C ASN A 215 8.86 2.24 -12.06
N GLU A 216 10.12 2.10 -11.64
CA GLU A 216 11.01 3.23 -11.34
C GLU A 216 11.19 4.18 -12.53
N ARG A 217 11.05 3.68 -13.77
CA ARG A 217 11.24 4.44 -15.00
C ARG A 217 9.94 5.00 -15.57
N LEU A 218 8.80 4.82 -14.91
CA LEU A 218 7.54 5.39 -15.36
C LEU A 218 7.59 6.92 -15.29
N LEU A 219 7.61 7.57 -16.46
CA LEU A 219 7.61 9.03 -16.60
C LEU A 219 6.19 9.58 -16.80
N LEU A 220 6.02 10.89 -16.62
CA LEU A 220 4.75 11.59 -16.80
C LEU A 220 4.24 11.41 -18.23
N ARG A 221 5.14 11.53 -19.21
CA ARG A 221 4.82 11.34 -20.64
C ARG A 221 4.37 9.92 -20.96
N ASP A 222 4.96 8.92 -20.29
CA ASP A 222 4.63 7.52 -20.54
C ASP A 222 3.24 7.25 -19.99
N PHE A 223 2.96 7.77 -18.81
CA PHE A 223 1.65 7.66 -18.19
C PHE A 223 0.57 8.44 -18.96
N GLN A 224 0.88 9.60 -19.54
CA GLN A 224 -0.03 10.31 -20.44
C GLN A 224 -0.41 9.47 -21.66
N ARG A 225 0.54 8.71 -22.24
CA ARG A 225 0.25 7.79 -23.35
C ARG A 225 -0.64 6.61 -22.96
N ILE A 226 -0.61 6.21 -21.68
CA ILE A 226 -1.52 5.16 -21.16
C ILE A 226 -2.96 5.67 -21.13
N PHE A 227 -3.16 6.96 -20.77
CA PHE A 227 -4.49 7.58 -20.75
C PHE A 227 -5.02 7.99 -22.12
N LEU A 228 -4.13 8.41 -23.03
CA LEU A 228 -4.48 8.88 -24.37
C LEU A 228 -3.62 8.16 -25.42
N PRO A 229 -3.90 6.88 -25.71
CA PRO A 229 -3.08 6.06 -26.60
C PRO A 229 -3.10 6.55 -28.06
N SER A 230 -4.17 7.21 -28.50
CA SER A 230 -4.31 7.79 -29.84
C SER A 230 -3.41 9.02 -30.09
N GLY A 231 -2.65 9.46 -29.09
CA GLY A 231 -2.02 10.77 -29.09
C GLY A 231 -3.03 11.86 -28.72
N GLY A 232 -2.57 12.84 -27.96
CA GLY A 232 -3.41 13.90 -27.42
C GLY A 232 -2.77 14.56 -26.20
N SER A 233 -3.24 15.75 -25.87
CA SER A 233 -2.81 16.48 -24.67
C SER A 233 -3.88 16.37 -23.59
N ILE A 234 -3.50 15.87 -22.41
CA ILE A 234 -4.41 15.88 -21.25
C ILE A 234 -4.79 17.31 -20.85
N ALA A 235 -3.93 18.29 -21.14
CA ALA A 235 -4.23 19.70 -20.90
C ALA A 235 -5.36 20.24 -21.81
N ALA A 236 -5.67 19.56 -22.92
CA ALA A 236 -6.79 19.92 -23.79
C ALA A 236 -8.14 19.36 -23.29
N LEU A 237 -8.13 18.43 -22.34
CA LEU A 237 -9.36 17.87 -21.77
C LEU A 237 -10.01 18.86 -20.79
N PRO A 238 -11.35 18.94 -20.74
CA PRO A 238 -12.06 19.75 -19.76
C PRO A 238 -11.61 19.43 -18.32
N LYS A 239 -11.55 20.43 -17.43
CA LYS A 239 -11.11 20.22 -16.03
C LYS A 239 -11.99 19.24 -15.23
N GLY A 240 -13.26 19.11 -15.62
CA GLY A 240 -14.22 18.16 -15.03
C GLY A 240 -14.08 16.73 -15.55
N ASP A 241 -13.32 16.54 -16.63
CA ASP A 241 -13.16 15.25 -17.29
C ASP A 241 -12.56 14.20 -16.32
N PRO A 242 -13.11 12.98 -16.24
CA PRO A 242 -12.59 11.92 -15.38
C PRO A 242 -11.10 11.61 -15.62
N VAL A 243 -10.66 11.61 -16.88
CA VAL A 243 -9.28 11.33 -17.28
C VAL A 243 -8.36 12.47 -16.84
N HIS A 244 -8.78 13.72 -17.06
CA HIS A 244 -8.01 14.88 -16.55
C HIS A 244 -7.86 14.81 -15.03
N ARG A 245 -8.95 14.57 -14.28
CA ARG A 245 -8.90 14.47 -12.82
C ARG A 245 -8.03 13.31 -12.33
N ALA A 246 -8.10 12.15 -12.99
CA ALA A 246 -7.25 11.01 -12.68
C ALA A 246 -5.76 11.29 -12.96
N TYR A 247 -5.45 11.94 -14.08
CA TYR A 247 -4.09 12.38 -14.37
C TYR A 247 -3.57 13.37 -13.33
N LYS A 248 -4.38 14.35 -12.92
CA LYS A 248 -4.04 15.30 -11.86
C LYS A 248 -3.80 14.61 -10.51
N ALA A 249 -4.56 13.56 -10.21
CA ALA A 249 -4.31 12.73 -9.03
C ALA A 249 -2.99 11.95 -9.15
N PHE A 250 -2.70 11.39 -10.33
CA PHE A 250 -1.42 10.72 -10.58
C PHE A 250 -0.23 11.67 -10.44
N THR A 251 -0.29 12.90 -10.96
CA THR A 251 0.83 13.86 -10.85
C THR A 251 1.12 14.23 -9.39
N LEU A 252 0.10 14.25 -8.52
CA LEU A 252 0.29 14.41 -7.08
C LEU A 252 1.03 13.21 -6.46
N GLU A 253 0.67 11.98 -6.83
CA GLU A 253 1.39 10.79 -6.38
C GLU A 253 2.81 10.71 -6.97
N PHE A 254 3.00 11.15 -8.21
CA PHE A 254 4.31 11.25 -8.85
C PHE A 254 5.20 12.22 -8.08
N ALA A 255 4.68 13.41 -7.74
CA ALA A 255 5.40 14.37 -6.92
C ALA A 255 5.74 13.80 -5.53
N ASP A 256 4.84 13.04 -4.92
CA ASP A 256 5.09 12.43 -3.61
C ASP A 256 6.20 11.37 -3.65
N VAL A 257 6.19 10.50 -4.66
CA VAL A 257 7.14 9.40 -4.79
C VAL A 257 8.50 9.85 -5.35
N ARG A 258 8.51 10.76 -6.33
CA ARG A 258 9.73 11.15 -7.08
C ARG A 258 10.33 12.48 -6.64
N GLY A 259 9.51 13.38 -6.13
CA GLY A 259 9.92 14.70 -5.67
C GLY A 259 9.49 14.91 -4.23
N PRO A 260 9.96 14.08 -3.28
CA PRO A 260 9.54 14.19 -1.89
C PRO A 260 9.61 15.64 -1.44
N PHE A 261 8.60 16.09 -0.69
CA PHE A 261 8.34 17.49 -0.30
C PHE A 261 7.69 18.40 -1.36
N LYS A 262 7.49 17.96 -2.61
CA LYS A 262 6.84 18.78 -3.67
C LYS A 262 5.34 18.52 -3.86
N ARG A 263 4.77 17.48 -3.25
CA ARG A 263 3.33 17.19 -3.31
C ARG A 263 2.48 18.37 -2.85
N LYS A 264 2.81 19.00 -1.72
CA LYS A 264 2.06 20.13 -1.16
C LYS A 264 2.14 21.38 -2.05
N ASP A 265 3.33 21.66 -2.59
CA ASP A 265 3.54 22.75 -3.54
C ASP A 265 2.67 22.56 -4.78
N LEU A 266 2.70 21.36 -5.36
CA LEU A 266 1.89 21.01 -6.53
C LEU A 266 0.39 21.09 -6.24
N GLN A 267 -0.05 20.59 -5.09
CA GLN A 267 -1.45 20.71 -4.65
C GLN A 267 -1.88 22.17 -4.50
N SER A 268 -1.02 23.04 -3.96
CA SER A 268 -1.31 24.48 -3.84
C SER A 268 -1.48 25.15 -5.20
N LEU A 269 -0.60 24.83 -6.17
CA LEU A 269 -0.70 25.34 -7.55
C LEU A 269 -2.01 24.91 -8.20
N TYR A 270 -2.39 23.64 -8.00
CA TYR A 270 -3.64 23.10 -8.49
C TYR A 270 -4.90 23.71 -7.88
N SER A 271 -4.87 24.09 -6.60
CA SER A 271 -5.98 24.82 -5.96
C SER A 271 -6.07 26.27 -6.45
N LYS A 272 -4.95 26.86 -6.90
CA LYS A 272 -4.88 28.20 -7.50
C LYS A 272 -5.17 28.21 -9.00
N ASN A 273 -5.50 27.06 -9.60
CA ASN A 273 -5.66 26.89 -11.06
C ASN A 273 -4.43 27.33 -11.88
N ASP A 274 -3.23 27.27 -11.29
CA ASP A 274 -1.97 27.67 -11.94
C ASP A 274 -1.32 26.46 -12.62
N ASP A 275 -1.98 25.99 -13.68
CA ASP A 275 -1.58 24.77 -14.40
C ASP A 275 -0.21 24.93 -15.10
N ALA A 276 0.15 26.16 -15.48
CA ALA A 276 1.46 26.48 -16.08
C ALA A 276 2.61 26.29 -15.07
N LYS A 277 2.50 26.85 -13.86
CA LYS A 277 3.53 26.62 -12.83
C LYS A 277 3.55 25.18 -12.35
N ALA A 278 2.39 24.51 -12.30
CA ALA A 278 2.32 23.09 -11.98
C ALA A 278 3.11 22.24 -13.00
N ALA A 279 2.99 22.54 -14.30
CA ALA A 279 3.76 21.88 -15.35
C ALA A 279 5.27 22.12 -15.21
N ILE A 280 5.70 23.35 -14.92
CA ILE A 280 7.12 23.67 -14.68
C ILE A 280 7.66 22.90 -13.47
N LEU A 281 6.89 22.83 -12.37
CA LEU A 281 7.29 22.08 -11.19
C LEU A 281 7.42 20.58 -11.49
N LEU A 282 6.46 20.01 -12.22
CA LEU A 282 6.49 18.60 -12.63
C LEU A 282 7.69 18.28 -13.51
N ALA A 283 8.01 19.13 -14.48
CA ALA A 283 9.20 18.96 -15.33
C ALA A 283 10.51 18.97 -14.49
N LYS A 284 10.60 19.83 -13.47
CA LYS A 284 11.74 19.85 -12.54
C LYS A 284 11.85 18.56 -11.73
N ILE A 285 10.72 18.03 -11.23
CA ILE A 285 10.69 16.77 -10.49
C ILE A 285 11.16 15.62 -11.39
N GLU A 286 10.61 15.53 -12.61
CA GLU A 286 10.96 14.49 -13.57
C GLU A 286 12.44 14.55 -13.99
N GLN A 287 12.97 15.75 -14.27
CA GLN A 287 14.38 15.93 -14.60
C GLN A 287 15.30 15.51 -13.45
N GLY A 288 14.97 15.89 -12.21
CA GLY A 288 15.71 15.48 -11.02
C GLY A 288 15.72 13.95 -10.84
N HIS A 289 14.56 13.31 -11.07
CA HIS A 289 14.45 11.84 -11.04
C HIS A 289 15.35 11.16 -12.10
N LEU A 290 15.31 11.65 -13.35
CA LEU A 290 16.15 11.12 -14.43
C LEU A 290 17.66 11.26 -14.14
N GLN A 291 18.08 12.36 -13.53
CA GLN A 291 19.47 12.55 -13.11
C GLN A 291 19.89 11.53 -12.03
N ASN A 292 19.01 11.26 -11.07
CA ASN A 292 19.28 10.27 -10.01
C ASN A 292 19.40 8.85 -10.59
N LEU A 293 18.53 8.47 -11.53
CA LEU A 293 18.63 7.21 -12.26
C LEU A 293 19.94 7.08 -13.03
N GLY A 294 20.46 8.18 -13.59
CA GLY A 294 21.73 8.22 -14.30
C GLY A 294 22.95 8.02 -13.39
N LYS A 295 22.93 8.58 -12.17
CA LYS A 295 24.01 8.45 -11.18
C LYS A 295 24.16 7.02 -10.67
N ASN A 296 23.05 6.35 -10.36
CA ASN A 296 23.06 4.98 -9.84
C ASN A 296 23.69 3.98 -10.83
N LYS A 297 23.52 4.19 -12.14
CA LYS A 297 24.14 3.33 -13.17
C LYS A 297 25.65 3.45 -13.26
N LYS A 298 26.23 4.61 -12.93
CA LYS A 298 27.67 4.84 -12.99
C LYS A 298 28.40 4.26 -11.77
N SER A 299 27.71 4.14 -10.63
CA SER A 299 28.28 3.61 -9.38
C SER A 299 28.46 2.08 -9.38
N CYS A 300 27.82 1.34 -10.27
CA CYS A 300 27.94 -0.13 -10.35
C CYS A 300 28.96 -0.61 -11.39
N LYS A 301 29.82 0.27 -11.91
CA LYS A 301 30.86 -0.05 -12.92
C LYS A 301 32.30 0.09 -12.40
N GLY A 302 32.49 0.20 -11.08
CA GLY A 302 33.80 0.14 -10.42
C GLY A 302 33.93 -1.17 -9.66
#